data_AF-A0A1H7PUC0-F1
#
_entry.id   AF-A0A1H7PUC0-F1
#
_cell.length_a   1.000
_cell.length_b   1.000
_cell.length_c   1.000
_cell.angle_alpha   90.00
_cell.angle_beta   90.00
_cell.angle_gamma   90.00
#
_symmetry.space_group_name_H-M   'P 1'
#
loop_
_entity.id
_entity.type
_entity.pdbx_description
1 polymer ?
#
loop_
_entity_poly.entity_id
_entity_poly.type
_entity_poly.pdbx_seq_one_letter_code
_entity_poly.pdbx_strand_id
1 'polypeptide(L)'
;MSAADGPPSDGLLPDRLRSDRLWTLILALTLVTMPAITLIFAFAVLTVTQSAIVDQLTPLELVELYLVELVMFTTFSYVLYRLARFAASRELSDSEQESGHADDASQTVDSSDREVQSH
;
A
#
# COMPACT_ATOMS: atom_id res chain seq x y z
N MET A 1 18.24 -15.63 -51.93
CA MET A 1 18.32 -16.71 -50.91
C MET A 1 18.62 -15.99 -49.59
N SER A 2 17.62 -15.76 -48.73
CA SER A 2 17.11 -16.68 -47.70
C SER A 2 18.24 -17.05 -46.72
N ALA A 3 18.22 -16.73 -45.44
CA ALA A 3 17.15 -16.65 -44.43
C ALA A 3 17.53 -15.56 -43.39
N ALA A 4 16.66 -14.72 -42.83
CA ALA A 4 15.47 -15.03 -42.03
C ALA A 4 15.74 -16.06 -40.92
N ASP A 5 16.31 -15.61 -39.80
CA ASP A 5 15.90 -16.15 -38.49
C ASP A 5 16.27 -15.14 -37.38
N GLY A 6 15.38 -14.18 -37.17
CA GLY A 6 15.34 -13.46 -35.90
C GLY A 6 14.67 -14.36 -34.87
N PRO A 7 15.14 -14.41 -33.61
CA PRO A 7 14.52 -15.28 -32.61
C PRO A 7 13.04 -14.89 -32.40
N PRO A 8 12.11 -15.86 -32.38
CA PRO A 8 10.71 -15.59 -32.09
C PRO A 8 10.60 -15.08 -30.66
N SER A 9 10.27 -13.79 -30.53
CA SER A 9 9.98 -13.13 -29.26
C SER A 9 8.50 -13.31 -28.90
N ASP A 10 8.00 -14.53 -29.02
CA ASP A 10 6.61 -14.88 -28.74
C ASP A 10 6.54 -15.79 -27.51
N GLY A 11 5.92 -15.29 -26.43
CA GLY A 11 5.36 -16.18 -25.41
C GLY A 11 5.46 -15.76 -23.94
N LEU A 12 6.17 -14.67 -23.58
CA LEU A 12 6.22 -14.24 -22.17
C LEU A 12 5.13 -13.20 -21.86
N LEU A 13 3.87 -13.64 -21.99
CA LEU A 13 2.76 -12.89 -21.44
C LEU A 13 2.80 -12.93 -19.90
N PRO A 14 2.35 -11.87 -19.23
CA PRO A 14 2.89 -11.41 -17.95
C PRO A 14 2.24 -12.08 -16.73
N ASP A 15 3.02 -12.84 -15.97
CA ASP A 15 2.59 -13.41 -14.67
C ASP A 15 2.17 -12.32 -13.65
N ARG A 16 2.63 -11.08 -13.83
CA ARG A 16 2.33 -9.97 -12.91
C ARG A 16 0.86 -9.57 -12.90
N LEU A 17 0.18 -9.54 -14.05
CA LEU A 17 -1.24 -9.12 -14.10
C LEU A 17 -2.19 -10.13 -13.44
N ARG A 18 -1.86 -11.42 -13.46
CA ARG A 18 -2.64 -12.46 -12.77
C ARG A 18 -2.44 -12.38 -11.27
N SER A 19 -1.19 -12.11 -10.84
CA SER A 19 -0.84 -11.92 -9.44
C SER A 19 -1.52 -10.70 -8.83
N ASP A 20 -1.61 -9.57 -9.56
CA ASP A 20 -2.29 -8.37 -9.07
C ASP A 20 -3.79 -8.59 -8.85
N ARG A 21 -4.44 -9.34 -9.75
CA ARG A 21 -5.86 -9.69 -9.62
C ARG A 21 -6.12 -10.67 -8.49
N LEU A 22 -5.20 -11.63 -8.28
CA LEU A 22 -5.24 -12.56 -7.15
C LEU A 22 -4.98 -11.83 -5.82
N TRP A 23 -4.01 -10.92 -5.76
CA TRP A 23 -3.74 -10.10 -4.59
C TRP A 23 -4.93 -9.21 -4.24
N THR A 24 -5.56 -8.59 -5.24
CA THR A 24 -6.78 -7.80 -5.05
C THR A 24 -7.93 -8.67 -4.51
N LEU A 25 -8.08 -9.90 -5.03
CA LEU A 25 -9.08 -10.85 -4.55
C LEU A 25 -8.80 -11.27 -3.10
N ILE A 26 -7.56 -11.60 -2.77
CA ILE A 26 -7.13 -11.96 -1.41
C ILE A 26 -7.40 -10.78 -0.48
N LEU A 27 -7.05 -9.56 -0.86
CA LEU A 27 -7.30 -8.35 -0.08
C LEU A 27 -8.81 -8.15 0.15
N ALA A 28 -9.63 -8.24 -0.90
CA ALA A 28 -11.08 -8.10 -0.79
C ALA A 28 -11.68 -9.19 0.09
N LEU A 29 -11.21 -10.43 -0.06
CA LEU A 29 -11.64 -11.55 0.77
C LEU A 29 -11.23 -11.34 2.23
N THR A 30 -9.99 -10.93 2.50
CA THR A 30 -9.53 -10.59 3.85
C THR A 30 -10.37 -9.45 4.43
N LEU A 31 -10.66 -8.41 3.65
CA LEU A 31 -11.46 -7.27 4.09
C LEU A 31 -12.87 -7.66 4.54
N VAL A 32 -13.46 -8.69 3.90
CA VAL A 32 -14.79 -9.22 4.24
C VAL A 32 -14.73 -10.25 5.38
N THR A 33 -13.71 -11.11 5.36
CA THR A 33 -13.57 -12.21 6.33
C THR A 33 -13.09 -11.73 7.69
N MET A 34 -12.24 -10.71 7.75
CA MET A 34 -11.66 -10.21 9.00
C MET A 34 -12.73 -9.64 9.95
N PRO A 35 -13.68 -8.79 9.49
CA PRO A 35 -14.86 -8.40 10.26
C PRO A 35 -15.69 -9.57 10.76
N ALA A 36 -15.87 -10.61 9.94
CA ALA A 36 -16.64 -11.79 10.33
C ALA A 36 -15.97 -12.54 11.49
N ILE A 37 -14.63 -12.68 11.43
CA ILE A 37 -13.83 -13.29 12.50
C ILE A 37 -13.92 -12.46 13.78
N THR A 38 -13.78 -11.15 13.70
CA THR A 38 -13.91 -10.23 14.85
C THR A 38 -15.28 -10.36 15.51
N LEU A 39 -16.34 -10.43 14.70
CA LEU A 39 -17.71 -10.59 15.20
C LEU A 39 -17.92 -11.94 15.88
N ILE A 40 -17.44 -13.04 15.28
CA ILE A 40 -17.47 -14.38 15.90
C ILE A 40 -16.74 -14.37 17.24
N PHE A 41 -15.58 -13.72 17.31
CA PHE A 41 -14.81 -13.60 18.54
C PHE A 41 -15.57 -12.78 19.60
N ALA A 42 -16.14 -11.63 19.23
CA ALA A 42 -16.96 -10.83 20.13
C ALA A 42 -18.16 -11.62 20.66
N PHE A 43 -18.86 -12.36 19.78
CA PHE A 43 -19.97 -13.22 20.15
C PHE A 43 -19.55 -14.34 21.11
N ALA A 44 -18.39 -14.96 20.88
CA ALA A 44 -17.85 -15.97 21.78
C ALA A 44 -17.57 -15.40 23.18
N VAL A 45 -16.97 -14.21 23.27
CA VAL A 45 -16.73 -13.52 24.54
C VAL A 45 -18.03 -13.18 25.26
N LEU A 46 -19.03 -12.67 24.53
CA LEU A 46 -20.36 -12.38 25.07
C LEU A 46 -21.06 -13.63 25.60
N THR A 47 -20.90 -14.76 24.91
CA THR A 47 -21.44 -16.05 25.31
C THR A 47 -20.78 -16.55 26.60
N VAL A 48 -19.45 -16.48 26.68
CA VAL A 48 -18.68 -16.90 27.87
C VAL A 48 -19.01 -16.03 29.08
N THR A 49 -19.24 -14.74 28.87
CA THR A 49 -19.61 -13.80 29.94
C THR A 49 -21.09 -13.90 30.34
N GLN A 50 -21.84 -14.83 29.76
CA GLN A 50 -23.29 -15.01 29.97
C GLN A 50 -24.07 -13.70 29.81
N SER A 51 -23.67 -12.88 28.84
CA SER A 51 -24.35 -11.61 28.60
C SER A 51 -25.77 -11.86 28.12
N ALA A 52 -26.75 -11.28 28.80
CA ALA A 52 -28.17 -11.36 28.43
C ALA A 52 -28.47 -10.81 27.02
N ILE A 53 -27.53 -10.07 26.44
CA ILE A 53 -27.59 -9.57 25.06
C ILE A 53 -27.49 -10.71 24.03
N VAL A 54 -26.80 -11.81 24.33
CA VAL A 54 -26.63 -12.94 23.40
C VAL A 54 -27.96 -13.63 23.09
N ASP A 55 -28.81 -13.79 24.10
CA ASP A 55 -30.08 -14.51 23.99
C ASP A 55 -31.18 -13.69 23.28
N GLN A 56 -30.93 -12.39 23.10
CA GLN A 56 -31.84 -11.46 22.42
C GLN A 56 -31.43 -11.18 20.97
N LEU A 57 -30.22 -11.58 20.57
CA LEU A 57 -29.69 -11.33 19.23
C LEU A 57 -30.37 -12.25 18.20
N THR A 58 -31.20 -11.64 17.37
CA THR A 58 -31.79 -12.32 16.22
C THR A 58 -30.76 -12.50 15.10
N PRO A 59 -30.94 -13.49 14.19
CA PRO A 59 -30.05 -13.65 13.04
C PRO A 59 -29.99 -12.40 12.14
N LEU A 60 -31.08 -11.64 12.06
CA LEU A 60 -31.15 -10.40 11.29
C LEU A 60 -30.27 -9.30 11.90
N GLU A 61 -30.34 -9.11 13.22
CA GLU A 61 -29.49 -8.16 13.95
C GLU A 61 -28.01 -8.54 13.84
N LEU A 62 -27.69 -9.84 13.78
CA LEU A 62 -26.33 -10.30 13.56
C LEU A 62 -25.80 -9.89 12.18
N VAL A 63 -26.65 -9.96 11.14
CA VAL A 63 -26.33 -9.46 9.80
C VAL A 63 -26.18 -7.94 9.80
N GLU A 64 -27.06 -7.21 10.46
CA GLU A 64 -26.95 -5.76 10.59
C GLU A 64 -25.64 -5.37 11.27
N LEU A 65 -25.31 -6.01 12.39
CA LEU A 65 -24.07 -5.79 13.12
C LEU A 65 -22.84 -6.10 12.26
N TYR A 66 -22.90 -7.18 11.47
CA TYR A 66 -21.84 -7.50 10.50
C TYR A 66 -21.65 -6.41 9.45
N LEU A 67 -22.75 -5.85 8.91
CA LEU A 67 -22.67 -4.76 7.94
C LEU A 67 -22.10 -3.48 8.56
N VAL A 68 -22.50 -3.13 9.79
CA VAL A 68 -21.94 -1.98 10.51
C VAL A 68 -20.45 -2.15 10.76
N GLU A 69 -20.05 -3.32 11.26
CA GLU A 69 -18.63 -3.67 11.49
C GLU A 69 -17.83 -3.60 10.18
N LEU A 70 -18.37 -4.15 9.08
CA LEU A 70 -17.73 -4.11 7.77
C LEU A 70 -17.53 -2.66 7.27
N VAL A 71 -18.53 -1.80 7.43
CA VAL A 71 -18.44 -0.38 7.04
C VAL A 71 -17.42 0.34 7.91
N MET A 72 -17.42 0.13 9.22
CA MET A 72 -16.44 0.71 10.15
C MET A 72 -15.03 0.26 9.81
N PHE A 73 -14.82 -1.04 9.61
CA PHE A 73 -13.53 -1.62 9.26
C PHE A 73 -13.01 -1.11 7.92
N THR A 74 -13.88 -1.02 6.91
CA THR A 74 -13.54 -0.49 5.59
C THR A 74 -13.18 0.99 5.68
N THR A 75 -13.95 1.78 6.44
CA THR A 75 -13.70 3.21 6.65
C THR A 75 -12.36 3.42 7.37
N PHE A 76 -12.11 2.67 8.44
CA PHE A 76 -10.86 2.71 9.18
C PHE A 76 -9.66 2.32 8.31
N SER A 77 -9.78 1.24 7.55
CA SER A 77 -8.76 0.78 6.60
C SER A 77 -8.48 1.82 5.52
N TYR A 78 -9.52 2.48 4.99
CA TYR A 78 -9.37 3.57 4.02
C TYR A 78 -8.65 4.78 4.62
N VAL A 79 -8.98 5.15 5.86
CA VAL A 79 -8.28 6.22 6.59
C VAL A 79 -6.80 5.86 6.76
N LEU A 80 -6.47 4.64 7.19
CA LEU A 80 -5.08 4.18 7.30
C LEU A 80 -4.35 4.19 5.96
N TYR A 81 -4.98 3.72 4.89
CA TYR A 81 -4.41 3.79 3.54
C TYR A 81 -4.09 5.24 3.15
N ARG A 82 -5.01 6.17 3.44
CA ARG A 82 -4.81 7.59 3.17
C ARG A 82 -3.67 8.19 4.00
N LEU A 83 -3.57 7.83 5.27
CA LEU A 83 -2.48 8.26 6.14
C LEU A 83 -1.13 7.69 5.68
N ALA A 84 -1.08 6.41 5.33
CA ALA A 84 0.12 5.76 4.82
C ALA A 84 0.62 6.44 3.54
N ARG A 85 -0.29 6.78 2.62
CA ARG A 85 0.05 7.53 1.40
C ARG A 85 0.59 8.93 1.72
N PHE A 86 -0.03 9.62 2.69
CA PHE A 86 0.43 10.94 3.12
C PHE A 86 1.83 10.87 3.75
N ALA A 87 2.11 9.85 4.56
CA ALA A 87 3.42 9.60 5.15
C ALA A 87 4.47 9.30 4.07
N ALA A 88 4.19 8.37 3.14
CA ALA A 88 5.10 8.02 2.06
C ALA A 88 5.41 9.21 1.13
N SER A 89 4.44 10.10 0.90
CA SER A 89 4.65 11.30 0.09
C SER A 89 5.63 12.29 0.74
N ARG A 90 5.72 12.32 2.08
CA ARG A 90 6.66 13.20 2.79
C ARG A 90 8.10 12.68 2.72
N GLU A 91 8.28 11.36 2.77
CA GLU A 91 9.61 10.73 2.74
C GLU A 91 10.29 10.87 1.37
N LEU A 92 9.51 10.87 0.28
CA LEU A 92 10.00 11.14 -1.08
C LEU A 92 10.45 12.60 -1.26
N SER A 93 9.72 13.57 -0.70
CA SER A 93 10.12 14.99 -0.80
C SER A 93 11.40 15.31 -0.04
N ASP A 94 11.73 14.57 1.01
CA ASP A 94 12.98 14.74 1.77
C ASP A 94 14.19 14.20 0.99
N SER A 95 14.01 13.11 0.24
CA SER A 95 15.08 12.47 -0.54
C SER A 95 15.43 13.20 -1.85
N GLU A 96 14.48 13.95 -2.44
CA GLU A 96 14.76 14.86 -3.57
C GLU A 96 15.54 16.12 -3.15
N GLN A 97 15.46 16.52 -1.88
CA GLN A 97 16.12 17.74 -1.39
C GLN A 97 17.60 17.49 -1.05
N GLU A 98 17.97 16.29 -0.61
CA GLU A 98 19.36 15.89 -0.34
C GLU A 98 20.17 15.68 -1.64
N SER A 99 19.52 15.29 -2.74
CA SER A 99 20.17 15.09 -4.05
C SER A 99 20.38 16.40 -4.84
N GLY A 100 19.67 17.49 -4.50
CA GLY A 100 19.86 18.81 -5.12
C GLY A 100 20.99 19.67 -4.50
N HIS A 101 21.59 19.24 -3.39
CA HIS A 101 22.62 20.01 -2.68
C HIS A 101 24.06 19.53 -2.95
N ALA A 102 24.25 18.42 -3.69
CA ALA A 102 25.57 17.88 -4.00
C ALA A 102 26.23 18.49 -5.26
N ASP A 103 25.46 19.13 -6.15
CA ASP A 103 25.98 19.69 -7.41
C ASP A 103 26.45 21.15 -7.30
N ASP A 104 26.16 21.85 -6.20
CA ASP A 104 26.53 23.27 -5.99
C ASP A 104 27.79 23.45 -5.09
N ALA A 105 28.69 22.46 -5.07
CA ALA A 105 29.95 22.54 -4.32
C ALA A 105 31.21 22.38 -5.19
N SER A 106 31.08 22.21 -6.51
CA SER A 106 32.23 22.01 -7.42
C SER A 106 32.56 23.18 -8.37
N GLN A 107 31.91 24.33 -8.26
CA GLN A 107 32.26 25.53 -9.06
C GLN A 107 32.69 26.73 -8.19
N THR A 108 33.72 26.61 -7.36
CA THR A 108 34.34 27.82 -6.75
C THR A 108 35.87 27.81 -6.61
N VAL A 109 36.61 26.85 -7.21
CA VAL A 109 38.08 26.87 -7.14
C VAL A 109 38.74 26.49 -8.47
N ASP A 110 38.50 27.27 -9.52
CA ASP A 110 39.39 27.29 -10.71
C ASP A 110 39.38 28.67 -11.38
N SER A 111 39.67 29.74 -10.62
CA SER A 111 39.85 31.09 -11.19
C SER A 111 40.72 32.00 -10.31
N SER A 112 41.91 31.57 -9.85
CA SER A 112 42.87 32.50 -9.22
C SER A 112 44.33 32.05 -9.32
N ASP A 113 44.79 31.54 -10.46
CA ASP A 113 46.25 31.37 -10.64
C ASP A 113 46.72 31.48 -12.10
N ARG A 114 46.32 32.56 -12.78
CA ARG A 114 46.82 32.88 -14.13
C ARG A 114 47.08 34.37 -14.38
N GLU A 115 47.54 35.09 -13.36
CA GLU A 115 48.05 36.47 -13.48
C GLU A 115 49.40 36.65 -12.76
N VAL A 116 50.45 35.93 -13.19
CA VAL A 116 51.84 36.41 -13.00
C VAL A 116 52.68 36.04 -14.21
N GLN A 117 52.36 36.60 -15.39
CA GLN A 117 53.32 36.65 -16.49
C GLN A 117 53.01 37.79 -17.47
N SER A 118 53.09 39.03 -17.01
CA SER A 118 53.48 40.16 -17.87
C SER A 118 53.82 41.40 -17.04
N HIS A 119 55.10 41.55 -16.68
CA HIS A 119 55.89 42.75 -16.97
C HIS A 119 57.33 42.59 -16.50
#